data_AF-A0A2T2N614-F1
#
_entry.id   AF-A0A2T2N614-F1
#
_cell.length_a   1.000
_cell.length_b   1.000
_cell.length_c   1.000
_cell.angle_alpha   90.00
_cell.angle_beta   90.00
_cell.angle_gamma   90.00
#
_symmetry.space_group_name_H-M   'P 1'
#
loop_
_entity.id
_entity.type
_entity.pdbx_description
1 polymer ?
#
loop_
_entity_poly.entity_id
_entity_poly.type
_entity_poly.pdbx_seq_one_letter_code
_entity_poly.pdbx_strand_id
1 'polypeptide(L)'
;MSSVILYTLLSAVKQHADFVSARASANINKLNVITKIYHANINVFYRDVGGAQNFINHSTCFCCLADLAEHPLPCGYILCTRCIKGFSTVSKTVSGVYFVSSCPLHHRVSFKPKLAGVRVLSLNSGGIRGIVILEVLRKLQEELGNSILILDFFDLVVGTSTGGILALGLGLKNWSVDHCTKMFLNMVDRAFTPKIWGLGGVKFGTTKYRTQPLQDALRDTFKEEMIFGSKFETPRSGRKVAVTSSNDTGGQAVIFTNYNQAASNQATSAASTYFKPFVNSRTKEGYLDRAVFHNNSVWIANYKSKLLWPNSEDFHPDILLLIGTGHHSVDTNSYLDPSRDGRGSQIRRKKFRKDIVGNSCNITAARYIRINPETKLFHDLQDEVRSKLRTYRMSVEIKTIAHRLVASSFYFEKSGPLREAGDRITIQGNVRCCFNAGSTNLRNLGRYIQGLQTLIFQPYLIVREVNYDGNAHKIYITDEVILDMVHRGSFQLESIAITATSQSALLSIDLHLIGDKNQQHQYSSTPISGFLRGFSEKKGL
;
A
#
# COMPACT_ATOMS: atom_id res chain seq x y z
N MET A 1 -17.51 24.99 -9.85
CA MET A 1 -18.08 26.06 -9.01
C MET A 1 -17.93 27.36 -9.76
N SER A 2 -19.01 28.11 -9.94
CA SER A 2 -19.00 29.42 -10.61
C SER A 2 -17.93 30.31 -9.99
N SER A 3 -17.12 31.00 -10.81
CA SER A 3 -16.03 31.89 -10.39
C SER A 3 -16.45 32.90 -9.31
N VAL A 4 -17.72 33.28 -9.31
CA VAL A 4 -18.36 34.16 -8.33
C VAL A 4 -18.38 33.56 -6.92
N ILE A 5 -18.74 32.27 -6.75
CA ILE A 5 -18.83 31.63 -5.42
C ILE A 5 -17.44 31.50 -4.78
N LEU A 6 -16.43 31.15 -5.59
CA LEU A 6 -15.04 31.07 -5.12
C LEU A 6 -14.53 32.46 -4.73
N TYR A 7 -14.86 33.51 -5.50
CA TYR A 7 -14.49 34.88 -5.18
C TYR A 7 -15.13 35.38 -3.88
N THR A 8 -16.42 35.08 -3.65
CA THR A 8 -17.13 35.45 -2.41
C THR A 8 -16.59 34.72 -1.19
N LEU A 9 -16.28 33.42 -1.31
CA LEU A 9 -15.64 32.63 -0.23
C LEU A 9 -14.22 33.10 0.07
N LEU A 10 -13.41 33.35 -0.96
CA LEU A 10 -12.05 33.89 -0.79
C LEU A 10 -12.05 35.31 -0.21
N SER A 11 -13.05 36.13 -0.56
CA SER A 11 -13.25 37.46 0.00
C SER A 11 -13.66 37.41 1.48
N ALA A 12 -14.54 36.49 1.87
CA ALA A 12 -14.93 36.28 3.27
C ALA A 12 -13.77 35.76 4.14
N VAL A 13 -12.96 34.84 3.61
CA VAL A 13 -11.73 34.36 4.29
C VAL A 13 -10.70 35.48 4.41
N LYS A 14 -10.55 36.33 3.39
CA LYS A 14 -9.68 37.51 3.43
C LYS A 14 -10.14 38.52 4.49
N GLN A 15 -11.44 38.83 4.56
CA GLN A 15 -11.99 39.73 5.60
C GLN A 15 -11.77 39.19 7.02
N HIS A 16 -11.92 37.88 7.22
CA HIS A 16 -11.63 37.26 8.51
C HIS A 16 -10.13 37.27 8.85
N ALA A 17 -9.26 37.08 7.85
CA ALA A 17 -7.81 37.15 8.01
C ALA A 17 -7.31 38.58 8.30
N ASP A 18 -7.87 39.59 7.63
CA ASP A 18 -7.55 41.00 7.84
C ASP A 18 -8.00 41.47 9.24
N PHE A 19 -9.17 40.99 9.72
CA PHE A 19 -9.64 41.21 11.10
C PHE A 19 -8.70 40.64 12.16
N VAL A 20 -8.08 39.48 11.89
CA VAL A 20 -7.09 38.85 12.78
C VAL A 20 -5.72 39.55 12.68
N SER A 21 -5.35 40.03 11.49
CA SER A 21 -4.09 40.75 11.22
C SER A 21 -4.03 42.14 11.88
N ALA A 22 -5.16 42.85 11.93
CA ALA A 22 -5.27 44.18 12.55
C ALA A 22 -4.93 44.21 14.05
N ARG A 23 -4.82 43.04 14.70
CA ARG A 23 -4.60 42.91 16.15
C ARG A 23 -3.15 42.61 16.56
N ALA A 24 -2.19 42.58 15.62
CA ALA A 24 -0.81 42.18 15.93
C ALA A 24 0.26 43.10 15.30
N SER A 25 0.92 43.89 16.16
CA SER A 25 2.13 44.67 15.82
C SER A 25 3.38 43.79 15.60
N ALA A 26 4.34 44.37 14.85
CA ALA A 26 5.39 43.71 14.07
C ALA A 26 6.60 43.15 14.86
N ASN A 27 6.97 41.89 14.60
CA ASN A 27 8.35 41.37 14.71
C ASN A 27 8.53 40.01 13.98
N ILE A 28 9.74 39.71 13.48
CA ILE A 28 10.06 38.59 12.55
C ILE A 28 9.72 37.19 13.12
N ASN A 29 9.83 36.98 14.44
CA ASN A 29 9.45 35.71 15.09
C ASN A 29 7.93 35.45 15.09
N LYS A 30 7.13 36.51 15.14
CA LYS A 30 5.67 36.41 15.12
C LYS A 30 5.17 36.04 13.73
N LEU A 31 5.84 36.50 12.67
CA LEU A 31 5.50 36.20 11.28
C LEU A 31 5.60 34.70 10.98
N ASN A 32 6.60 34.00 11.51
CA ASN A 32 6.73 32.55 11.36
C ASN A 32 5.62 31.78 12.10
N VAL A 33 5.24 32.24 13.29
CA VAL A 33 4.14 31.64 14.07
C VAL A 33 2.80 31.88 13.37
N ILE A 34 2.55 33.11 12.92
CA ILE A 34 1.34 33.48 12.16
C ILE A 34 1.26 32.68 10.87
N THR A 35 2.37 32.54 10.13
CA THR A 35 2.42 31.78 8.88
C THR A 35 2.10 30.30 9.11
N LYS A 36 2.57 29.71 10.22
CA LYS A 36 2.25 28.32 10.60
C LYS A 36 0.79 28.13 11.02
N ILE A 37 0.23 29.05 11.80
CA ILE A 37 -1.20 29.02 12.19
C ILE A 37 -2.07 29.19 10.94
N TYR A 38 -1.73 30.14 10.08
CA TYR A 38 -2.41 30.38 8.82
C TYR A 38 -2.40 29.12 7.93
N HIS A 39 -1.25 28.44 7.88
CA HIS A 39 -1.08 27.20 7.14
C HIS A 39 -1.88 26.02 7.70
N ALA A 40 -2.05 25.93 9.02
CA ALA A 40 -2.95 24.94 9.60
C ALA A 40 -4.40 25.19 9.15
N ASN A 41 -4.86 26.43 9.22
CA ASN A 41 -6.22 26.82 8.84
C ASN A 41 -6.49 26.66 7.35
N ILE A 42 -5.55 27.06 6.48
CA ILE A 42 -5.71 26.95 5.03
C ILE A 42 -5.73 25.50 4.57
N ASN A 43 -4.99 24.60 5.24
CA ASN A 43 -5.05 23.17 4.96
C ASN A 43 -6.35 22.52 5.44
N VAL A 44 -6.97 23.03 6.51
CA VAL A 44 -8.32 22.61 6.91
C VAL A 44 -9.32 23.07 5.86
N PHE A 45 -9.30 24.35 5.47
CA PHE A 45 -10.13 24.88 4.41
C PHE A 45 -10.01 24.05 3.12
N TYR A 46 -8.78 23.85 2.62
CA TYR A 46 -8.58 23.08 1.40
C TYR A 46 -9.04 21.64 1.53
N ARG A 47 -8.85 21.00 2.69
CA ARG A 47 -9.38 19.65 2.94
C ARG A 47 -10.91 19.62 2.83
N ASP A 48 -11.59 20.61 3.36
CA ASP A 48 -13.05 20.70 3.36
C ASP A 48 -13.60 20.98 1.96
N VAL A 49 -12.85 21.72 1.12
CA VAL A 49 -13.19 21.98 -0.29
C VAL A 49 -12.58 20.98 -1.28
N GLY A 50 -12.11 19.82 -0.81
CA GLY A 50 -11.69 18.68 -1.64
C GLY A 50 -10.21 18.64 -2.05
N GLY A 51 -9.40 19.57 -1.56
CA GLY A 51 -7.94 19.64 -1.71
C GLY A 51 -7.45 20.90 -2.43
N ALA A 52 -6.24 21.37 -2.09
CA ALA A 52 -5.64 22.54 -2.74
C ALA A 52 -5.42 22.32 -4.25
N GLN A 53 -5.20 21.06 -4.64
CA GLN A 53 -4.88 20.63 -6.02
C GLN A 53 -6.02 20.88 -7.02
N ASN A 54 -7.20 21.17 -6.49
CA ASN A 54 -8.37 21.47 -7.29
C ASN A 54 -8.39 22.93 -7.77
N PHE A 55 -7.47 23.76 -7.29
CA PHE A 55 -7.43 25.19 -7.53
C PHE A 55 -6.10 25.57 -8.19
N ILE A 56 -6.17 26.39 -9.24
CA ILE A 56 -5.00 26.95 -9.91
C ILE A 56 -5.22 28.47 -9.98
N ASN A 57 -4.29 29.24 -9.41
CA ASN A 57 -4.32 30.70 -9.39
C ASN A 57 -2.87 31.17 -9.48
N HIS A 58 -2.63 32.09 -10.39
CA HIS A 58 -1.32 32.68 -10.66
C HIS A 58 -1.21 34.12 -10.16
N SER A 59 -2.29 34.67 -9.59
CA SER A 59 -2.37 36.06 -9.12
C SER A 59 -2.32 36.20 -7.60
N THR A 60 -2.69 35.16 -6.84
CA THR A 60 -2.68 35.19 -5.37
C THR A 60 -2.00 33.95 -4.83
N CYS A 61 -1.09 34.14 -3.89
CA CYS A 61 -0.38 33.05 -3.22
C CYS A 61 -1.40 32.13 -2.54
N PHE A 62 -1.49 30.87 -2.98
CA PHE A 62 -2.47 29.95 -2.39
C PHE A 62 -2.16 29.52 -0.96
N CYS A 63 -0.92 29.70 -0.51
CA CYS A 63 -0.57 29.40 0.87
C CYS A 63 -1.08 30.45 1.86
N CYS A 64 -1.13 31.73 1.47
CA CYS A 64 -1.62 32.81 2.34
C CYS A 64 -2.93 33.44 1.87
N LEU A 65 -3.42 33.18 0.65
CA LEU A 65 -4.57 33.83 0.01
C LEU A 65 -4.57 35.37 0.05
N ALA A 66 -3.45 36.01 0.40
CA ALA A 66 -3.38 37.43 0.72
C ALA A 66 -2.40 38.18 -0.19
N ASP A 67 -1.20 37.63 -0.37
CA ASP A 67 -0.12 38.27 -1.12
C ASP A 67 -0.06 37.77 -2.58
N LEU A 68 0.65 38.53 -3.42
CA LEU A 68 0.92 38.17 -4.82
C LEU A 68 1.70 36.85 -4.93
N ALA A 69 1.31 36.01 -5.88
CA ALA A 69 2.03 34.79 -6.18
C ALA A 69 3.27 35.10 -7.06
N GLU A 70 4.48 34.83 -6.56
CA GLU A 70 5.72 35.25 -7.23
C GLU A 70 6.66 34.07 -7.53
N HIS A 71 6.70 33.07 -6.65
CA HIS A 71 7.71 32.00 -6.67
C HIS A 71 7.08 30.65 -7.05
N PRO A 72 7.25 30.19 -8.30
CA PRO A 72 6.72 28.91 -8.73
C PRO A 72 7.51 27.75 -8.10
N LEU A 73 6.78 26.74 -7.62
CA LEU A 73 7.34 25.49 -7.12
C LEU A 73 7.24 24.39 -8.18
N PRO A 74 8.08 23.34 -8.13
CA PRO A 74 8.07 22.23 -9.10
C PRO A 74 6.72 21.51 -9.24
N CYS A 75 5.89 21.57 -8.19
CA CYS A 75 4.54 21.00 -8.20
C CYS A 75 3.47 21.88 -8.87
N GLY A 76 3.85 23.05 -9.42
CA GLY A 76 2.96 23.95 -10.16
C GLY A 76 2.32 25.08 -9.36
N TYR A 77 2.36 25.03 -8.02
CA TYR A 77 1.88 26.16 -7.20
C TYR A 77 2.86 27.32 -7.15
N ILE A 78 2.33 28.53 -7.07
CA ILE A 78 3.10 29.77 -6.97
C ILE A 78 2.84 30.40 -5.60
N LEU A 79 3.91 30.66 -4.85
CA LEU A 79 3.83 31.22 -3.50
C LEU A 79 4.38 32.66 -3.45
N CYS A 80 3.94 33.45 -2.48
CA CYS A 80 4.53 34.77 -2.23
C CYS A 80 5.90 34.66 -1.54
N THR A 81 6.70 35.72 -1.63
CA THR A 81 8.00 35.82 -0.95
C THR A 81 7.90 35.49 0.55
N ARG A 82 6.84 35.95 1.23
CA ARG A 82 6.63 35.72 2.67
C ARG A 82 6.44 34.24 3.01
N CYS A 83 5.61 33.53 2.24
CA CYS A 83 5.39 32.11 2.43
C CYS A 83 6.65 31.29 2.13
N ILE A 84 7.40 31.62 1.07
CA ILE A 84 8.68 30.95 0.78
C ILE A 84 9.63 31.08 1.96
N LYS A 85 9.83 32.28 2.49
CA LYS A 85 10.71 32.52 3.64
C LYS A 85 10.23 31.79 4.91
N GLY A 86 8.92 31.67 5.12
CA GLY A 86 8.35 30.98 6.29
C GLY A 86 8.45 29.45 6.24
N PHE A 87 8.49 28.85 5.04
CA PHE A 87 8.50 27.39 4.84
C PHE A 87 9.83 26.82 4.32
N SER A 88 10.85 27.65 4.16
CA SER A 88 12.17 27.23 3.69
C SER A 88 13.21 27.21 4.80
N THR A 89 14.31 26.50 4.56
CA THR A 89 15.54 26.66 5.33
C THR A 89 16.47 27.63 4.61
N VAL A 90 17.10 28.53 5.35
CA VAL A 90 18.05 29.50 4.79
C VAL A 90 19.40 28.81 4.56
N SER A 91 20.01 29.04 3.39
CA SER A 91 21.37 28.58 3.11
C SER A 91 22.37 29.18 4.10
N LYS A 92 23.25 28.35 4.68
CA LYS A 92 24.32 28.82 5.57
C LYS A 92 25.53 29.38 4.82
N THR A 93 25.65 29.07 3.52
CA THR A 93 26.84 29.37 2.71
C THR A 93 26.61 30.51 1.72
N VAL A 94 25.36 30.80 1.34
CA VAL A 94 25.02 31.83 0.36
C VAL A 94 23.86 32.67 0.87
N SER A 95 24.10 33.97 1.06
CA SER A 95 23.07 34.90 1.50
C SER A 95 21.95 35.02 0.46
N GLY A 96 20.70 35.08 0.92
CA GLY A 96 19.52 35.23 0.05
C GLY A 96 19.01 33.94 -0.62
N VAL A 97 19.64 32.79 -0.37
CA VAL A 97 19.19 31.49 -0.90
C VAL A 97 18.31 30.76 0.12
N TYR A 98 17.13 30.33 -0.33
CA TYR A 98 16.12 29.64 0.46
C TYR A 98 15.82 28.25 -0.13
N PHE A 99 15.84 27.22 0.70
CA PHE A 99 15.55 25.85 0.30
C PHE A 99 14.16 25.43 0.77
N VAL A 100 13.23 25.25 -0.17
CA VAL A 100 11.89 24.72 0.10
C VAL A 100 11.93 23.20 -0.07
N SER A 101 11.90 22.44 1.03
CA SER A 101 11.99 20.98 1.00
C SER A 101 10.70 20.29 0.54
N SER A 102 9.56 20.95 0.69
CA SER A 102 8.27 20.48 0.21
C SER A 102 7.29 21.64 0.04
N CYS A 103 6.34 21.49 -0.88
CA CYS A 103 5.29 22.47 -1.06
C CYS A 103 4.36 22.47 0.16
N PRO A 104 4.12 23.61 0.83
CA PRO A 104 3.24 23.68 1.99
C PRO A 104 1.79 23.29 1.66
N LEU A 105 1.33 23.47 0.43
CA LEU A 105 -0.05 23.11 0.02
C LEU A 105 -0.24 21.61 -0.23
N HIS A 106 0.85 20.85 -0.37
CA HIS A 106 0.80 19.41 -0.43
C HIS A 106 0.99 18.86 0.99
N HIS A 107 -0.05 18.21 1.52
CA HIS A 107 0.04 17.60 2.85
C HIS A 107 1.16 16.56 2.86
N ARG A 108 2.24 16.85 3.59
CA ARG A 108 3.35 15.95 3.97
C ARG A 108 3.65 14.86 2.92
N VAL A 109 4.62 15.12 2.04
CA VAL A 109 5.20 14.04 1.22
C VAL A 109 6.04 13.15 2.13
N SER A 110 5.50 12.01 2.54
CA SER A 110 6.24 11.00 3.30
C SER A 110 7.02 10.12 2.35
N PHE A 111 8.35 10.14 2.46
CA PHE A 111 9.19 9.14 1.82
C PHE A 111 9.23 7.89 2.68
N LYS A 112 9.33 6.74 2.02
CA LYS A 112 9.55 5.49 2.72
C LYS A 112 10.93 5.54 3.41
N PRO A 113 11.03 5.23 4.72
CA PRO A 113 12.32 5.22 5.42
C PRO A 113 13.32 4.29 4.73
N LYS A 114 14.61 4.66 4.73
CA LYS A 114 15.66 3.91 4.02
C LYS A 114 15.77 2.44 4.47
N LEU A 115 15.54 2.19 5.74
CA LEU A 115 15.62 0.86 6.35
C LEU A 115 14.27 0.14 6.37
N ALA A 116 13.20 0.71 5.83
CA ALA A 116 11.90 0.05 5.75
C ALA A 116 11.72 -0.63 4.38
N GLY A 117 11.39 -1.92 4.38
CA GLY A 117 11.08 -2.70 3.17
C GLY A 117 9.64 -2.46 2.66
N VAL A 118 9.41 -2.70 1.37
CA VAL A 118 8.11 -2.44 0.72
C VAL A 118 7.09 -3.54 1.04
N ARG A 119 5.83 -3.17 1.24
CA ARG A 119 4.70 -4.09 1.47
C ARG A 119 3.78 -4.04 0.27
N VAL A 120 3.62 -5.17 -0.41
CA VAL A 120 2.95 -5.27 -1.71
C VAL A 120 1.78 -6.24 -1.65
N LEU A 121 0.62 -5.82 -2.13
CA LEU A 121 -0.56 -6.65 -2.33
C LEU A 121 -0.80 -6.87 -3.83
N SER A 122 -0.95 -8.12 -4.23
CA SER A 122 -1.20 -8.54 -5.61
C SER A 122 -2.51 -9.31 -5.67
N LEU A 123 -3.46 -8.82 -6.49
CA LEU A 123 -4.79 -9.39 -6.64
C LEU A 123 -4.94 -10.03 -8.03
N ASN A 124 -5.27 -11.32 -8.07
CA ASN A 124 -5.40 -12.06 -9.32
C ASN A 124 -6.76 -11.86 -10.00
N SER A 125 -6.79 -12.23 -11.28
CA SER A 125 -8.00 -12.36 -12.09
C SER A 125 -8.82 -13.59 -11.65
N GLY A 126 -10.13 -13.57 -11.92
CA GLY A 126 -10.99 -14.74 -11.69
C GLY A 126 -12.48 -14.56 -11.97
N GLY A 127 -12.89 -13.54 -12.73
CA GLY A 127 -14.30 -13.27 -13.01
C GLY A 127 -15.11 -13.09 -11.73
N ILE A 128 -16.23 -13.80 -11.60
CA ILE A 128 -17.09 -13.81 -10.40
C ILE A 128 -16.38 -14.30 -9.13
N ARG A 129 -15.30 -15.09 -9.26
CA ARG A 129 -14.53 -15.65 -8.14
C ARG A 129 -13.66 -14.60 -7.43
N GLY A 130 -13.74 -13.33 -7.84
CA GLY A 130 -13.22 -12.20 -7.07
C GLY A 130 -13.72 -12.14 -5.62
N ILE A 131 -14.88 -12.77 -5.34
CA ILE A 131 -15.39 -12.92 -3.98
C ILE A 131 -14.40 -13.65 -3.05
N VAL A 132 -13.58 -14.58 -3.57
CA VAL A 132 -12.54 -15.27 -2.80
C VAL A 132 -11.51 -14.27 -2.26
N ILE A 133 -11.13 -13.28 -3.08
CA ILE A 133 -10.18 -12.24 -2.69
C ILE A 133 -10.77 -11.40 -1.55
N LEU A 134 -12.03 -10.99 -1.69
CA LEU A 134 -12.73 -10.19 -0.70
C LEU A 134 -12.91 -10.92 0.63
N GLU A 135 -13.24 -12.20 0.62
CA GLU A 135 -13.37 -13.01 1.85
C GLU A 135 -12.01 -13.25 2.53
N VAL A 136 -10.93 -13.43 1.77
CA VAL A 136 -9.57 -13.49 2.33
C VAL A 136 -9.18 -12.16 2.99
N LEU A 137 -9.41 -11.04 2.31
CA LEU A 137 -9.11 -9.70 2.85
C LEU A 137 -9.96 -9.39 4.09
N ARG A 138 -11.25 -9.77 4.08
CA ARG A 138 -12.14 -9.69 5.23
C ARG A 138 -11.57 -10.49 6.40
N LYS A 139 -11.16 -11.74 6.17
CA LYS A 139 -10.62 -12.59 7.23
C LYS A 139 -9.30 -12.07 7.81
N LEU A 140 -8.42 -11.51 6.97
CA LEU A 140 -7.21 -10.84 7.42
C LEU A 140 -7.53 -9.60 8.27
N GLN A 141 -8.52 -8.81 7.86
CA GLN A 141 -8.93 -7.62 8.62
C GLN A 141 -9.55 -7.98 9.98
N GLU A 142 -10.33 -9.06 10.04
CA GLU A 142 -10.85 -9.63 11.29
C GLU A 142 -9.71 -10.05 12.23
N GLU A 143 -8.71 -10.78 11.70
CA GLU A 143 -7.54 -11.22 12.47
C GLU A 143 -6.69 -10.03 12.99
N LEU A 144 -6.80 -8.87 12.34
CA LEU A 144 -6.16 -7.60 12.73
C LEU A 144 -7.05 -6.72 13.63
N GLY A 145 -8.18 -7.24 14.12
CA GLY A 145 -9.07 -6.55 15.05
C GLY A 145 -10.03 -5.53 14.41
N ASN A 146 -10.27 -5.60 13.10
CA ASN A 146 -11.25 -4.82 12.32
C ASN A 146 -11.12 -3.28 12.35
N SER A 147 -10.19 -2.74 13.12
CA SER A 147 -10.07 -1.31 13.36
C SER A 147 -9.13 -0.62 12.38
N ILE A 148 -8.22 -1.37 11.74
CA ILE A 148 -7.33 -0.85 10.71
C ILE A 148 -7.79 -1.42 9.37
N LEU A 149 -7.95 -0.56 8.36
CA LEU A 149 -8.25 -1.02 7.01
C LEU A 149 -7.10 -1.89 6.51
N ILE A 150 -7.39 -3.10 6.02
CA ILE A 150 -6.36 -4.03 5.57
C ILE A 150 -5.39 -3.42 4.55
N LEU A 151 -5.88 -2.50 3.72
CA LEU A 151 -5.04 -1.81 2.74
C LEU A 151 -4.05 -0.80 3.34
N ASP A 152 -4.27 -0.32 4.56
CA ASP A 152 -3.35 0.59 5.27
C ASP A 152 -2.01 -0.06 5.64
N PHE A 153 -1.92 -1.39 5.55
CA PHE A 153 -0.67 -2.13 5.67
C PHE A 153 0.13 -2.22 4.37
N PHE A 154 -0.43 -1.85 3.21
CA PHE A 154 0.22 -2.02 1.91
C PHE A 154 0.59 -0.68 1.27
N ASP A 155 1.83 -0.60 0.79
CA ASP A 155 2.38 0.57 0.09
C ASP A 155 2.01 0.55 -1.40
N LEU A 156 1.90 -0.64 -1.98
CA LEU A 156 1.55 -0.89 -3.37
C LEU A 156 0.46 -1.97 -3.47
N VAL A 157 -0.60 -1.67 -4.24
CA VAL A 157 -1.66 -2.62 -4.60
C VAL A 157 -1.69 -2.79 -6.10
N VAL A 158 -1.55 -4.02 -6.59
CA VAL A 158 -1.56 -4.34 -8.02
C VAL A 158 -2.67 -5.33 -8.33
N GLY A 159 -3.47 -5.05 -9.35
CA GLY A 159 -4.58 -5.90 -9.77
C GLY A 159 -4.59 -6.23 -11.26
N THR A 160 -5.08 -7.42 -11.61
CA THR A 160 -5.36 -7.85 -12.99
C THR A 160 -6.84 -8.24 -13.13
N SER A 161 -7.52 -7.76 -14.18
CA SER A 161 -8.93 -8.08 -14.45
C SER A 161 -9.85 -7.75 -13.25
N THR A 162 -10.63 -8.71 -12.77
CA THR A 162 -11.36 -8.67 -11.48
C THR A 162 -10.50 -8.11 -10.35
N GLY A 163 -9.25 -8.57 -10.19
CA GLY A 163 -8.34 -8.04 -9.18
C GLY A 163 -7.99 -6.57 -9.38
N GLY A 164 -8.00 -6.08 -10.63
CA GLY A 164 -7.88 -4.67 -10.99
C GLY A 164 -9.10 -3.86 -10.53
N ILE A 165 -10.31 -4.35 -10.76
CA ILE A 165 -11.56 -3.73 -10.28
C ILE A 165 -11.55 -3.62 -8.75
N LEU A 166 -11.15 -4.69 -8.06
CA LEU A 166 -11.02 -4.68 -6.60
C LEU A 166 -9.91 -3.73 -6.12
N ALA A 167 -8.78 -3.66 -6.83
CA ALA A 167 -7.70 -2.72 -6.52
C ALA A 167 -8.15 -1.25 -6.67
N LEU A 168 -9.00 -0.94 -7.65
CA LEU A 168 -9.62 0.38 -7.78
C LEU A 168 -10.57 0.69 -6.63
N GLY A 169 -11.50 -0.21 -6.34
CA GLY A 169 -12.49 0.00 -5.27
C GLY A 169 -11.82 0.16 -3.90
N LEU A 170 -10.99 -0.81 -3.53
CA LEU A 170 -10.32 -0.82 -2.23
C LEU A 170 -9.18 0.20 -2.15
N GLY A 171 -8.31 0.23 -3.17
CA GLY A 171 -7.04 0.96 -3.11
C GLY A 171 -7.15 2.43 -3.49
N LEU A 172 -7.96 2.75 -4.51
CA LEU A 172 -8.10 4.10 -5.04
C LEU A 172 -9.30 4.83 -4.43
N LYS A 173 -10.49 4.22 -4.51
CA LYS A 173 -11.72 4.78 -3.91
C LYS A 173 -11.81 4.60 -2.40
N ASN A 174 -10.86 3.87 -1.81
CA ASN A 174 -10.74 3.66 -0.36
C ASN A 174 -12.02 3.08 0.26
N TRP A 175 -12.69 2.18 -0.46
CA TRP A 175 -13.86 1.47 0.04
C TRP A 175 -13.49 0.47 1.13
N SER A 176 -14.38 0.27 2.10
CA SER A 176 -14.28 -0.85 3.01
C SER A 176 -14.42 -2.18 2.25
N VAL A 177 -13.91 -3.28 2.81
CA VAL A 177 -14.05 -4.62 2.21
C VAL A 177 -15.52 -4.98 2.00
N ASP A 178 -16.40 -4.63 2.94
CA ASP A 178 -17.85 -4.85 2.84
C ASP A 178 -18.49 -4.05 1.72
N HIS A 179 -18.18 -2.75 1.63
CA HIS A 179 -18.72 -1.91 0.58
C HIS A 179 -18.22 -2.37 -0.79
N CYS A 180 -16.93 -2.70 -0.91
CA CYS A 180 -16.37 -3.24 -2.14
C CYS A 180 -17.01 -4.59 -2.53
N THR A 181 -17.34 -5.45 -1.55
CA THR A 181 -18.06 -6.70 -1.78
C THR A 181 -19.45 -6.44 -2.34
N LYS A 182 -20.22 -5.53 -1.73
CA LYS A 182 -21.54 -5.15 -2.22
C LYS A 182 -21.50 -4.60 -3.65
N MET A 183 -20.59 -3.65 -3.91
CA MET A 183 -20.43 -3.06 -5.25
C MET A 183 -20.00 -4.11 -6.27
N PHE A 184 -19.09 -5.01 -5.89
CA PHE A 184 -18.62 -6.08 -6.77
C PHE A 184 -19.74 -7.06 -7.14
N LEU A 185 -20.53 -7.54 -6.17
CA LEU A 185 -21.64 -8.46 -6.43
C LEU A 185 -22.71 -7.82 -7.32
N ASN A 186 -23.08 -6.57 -7.05
CA ASN A 186 -24.02 -5.81 -7.89
C ASN A 186 -23.50 -5.65 -9.32
N MET A 187 -22.20 -5.38 -9.49
CA MET A 187 -21.58 -5.27 -10.81
C MET A 187 -21.59 -6.61 -11.55
N VAL A 188 -21.24 -7.71 -10.86
CA VAL A 188 -21.23 -9.06 -11.42
C VAL A 188 -22.61 -9.48 -11.93
N ASP A 189 -23.65 -9.27 -11.13
CA ASP A 189 -25.04 -9.62 -11.47
C ASP A 189 -25.48 -8.99 -12.80
N ARG A 190 -25.12 -7.71 -13.00
CA ARG A 190 -25.39 -6.98 -14.24
C ARG A 190 -24.45 -7.37 -15.39
N ALA A 191 -23.17 -7.62 -15.10
CA ALA A 191 -22.15 -7.80 -16.13
C ALA A 191 -22.22 -9.15 -16.86
N PHE A 192 -22.62 -10.22 -16.17
CA PHE A 192 -22.62 -11.59 -16.71
C PHE A 192 -23.95 -11.97 -17.40
N THR A 193 -24.58 -11.03 -18.12
CA THR A 193 -25.77 -11.32 -18.93
C THR A 193 -25.41 -12.19 -20.14
N PRO A 194 -25.90 -13.44 -20.25
CA PRO A 194 -25.60 -14.32 -21.37
C PRO A 194 -26.21 -13.78 -22.66
N LYS A 195 -25.55 -14.04 -23.80
CA LYS A 195 -26.18 -13.82 -25.10
C LYS A 195 -27.16 -14.96 -25.37
N ILE A 196 -28.46 -14.66 -25.39
CA ILE A 196 -29.48 -15.60 -25.87
C ILE A 196 -29.35 -15.69 -27.39
N TRP A 197 -28.86 -16.84 -27.89
CA TRP A 197 -28.92 -17.20 -29.31
C TRP A 197 -30.11 -18.15 -29.49
N GLY A 198 -31.02 -17.83 -30.42
CA GLY A 198 -32.11 -18.75 -30.78
C GLY A 198 -31.56 -20.09 -31.32
N LEU A 199 -32.31 -21.18 -31.10
CA LEU A 199 -32.23 -22.60 -31.51
C LEU A 199 -30.97 -23.23 -32.20
N GLY A 200 -29.80 -22.62 -32.21
CA GLY A 200 -28.67 -23.08 -33.03
C GLY A 200 -27.31 -22.64 -32.53
N GLY A 201 -26.88 -23.20 -31.39
CA GLY A 201 -25.48 -23.36 -30.97
C GLY A 201 -24.60 -22.11 -30.81
N VAL A 202 -23.53 -22.22 -30.03
CA VAL A 202 -22.50 -21.17 -29.95
C VAL A 202 -21.62 -21.26 -31.20
N LYS A 203 -21.68 -20.27 -32.10
CA LYS A 203 -20.73 -20.17 -33.22
C LYS A 203 -19.31 -19.97 -32.67
N PHE A 204 -18.37 -20.78 -33.15
CA PHE A 204 -16.93 -20.62 -32.90
C PHE A 204 -16.51 -19.16 -33.20
N GLY A 205 -15.78 -18.53 -32.28
CA GLY A 205 -15.31 -17.14 -32.44
C GLY A 205 -16.23 -16.03 -31.88
N THR A 206 -17.33 -16.37 -31.19
CA THR A 206 -18.22 -15.37 -30.57
C THR A 206 -18.07 -15.28 -29.04
N THR A 207 -18.15 -14.06 -28.47
CA THR A 207 -18.02 -13.85 -27.00
C THR A 207 -19.24 -14.35 -26.23
N LYS A 208 -19.01 -14.98 -25.06
CA LYS A 208 -20.03 -15.61 -24.20
C LYS A 208 -21.03 -14.62 -23.60
N TYR A 209 -20.58 -13.44 -23.22
CA TYR A 209 -21.40 -12.41 -22.57
C TYR A 209 -21.51 -11.14 -23.42
N ARG A 210 -22.55 -10.33 -23.16
CA ARG A 210 -22.69 -8.99 -23.74
C ARG A 210 -21.68 -8.04 -23.09
N THR A 211 -21.04 -7.17 -23.88
CA THR A 211 -20.05 -6.20 -23.36
C THR A 211 -20.71 -4.95 -22.76
N GLN A 212 -21.84 -4.51 -23.32
CA GLN A 212 -22.53 -3.28 -22.87
C GLN A 212 -22.92 -3.33 -21.38
N PRO A 213 -23.54 -4.41 -20.85
CA PRO A 213 -23.92 -4.47 -19.43
C PRO A 213 -22.72 -4.36 -18.47
N LEU A 214 -21.57 -4.94 -18.83
CA LEU A 214 -20.34 -4.80 -18.04
C LEU A 214 -19.83 -3.35 -18.06
N GLN A 215 -19.85 -2.68 -19.23
CA GLN A 215 -19.43 -1.29 -19.34
C GLN A 215 -20.35 -0.36 -18.55
N ASP A 216 -21.67 -0.56 -18.64
CA ASP A 216 -22.65 0.22 -17.88
C ASP A 216 -22.51 -0.02 -16.38
N ALA A 217 -22.33 -1.28 -15.95
CA ALA A 217 -22.10 -1.60 -14.54
C ALA A 217 -20.81 -0.96 -14.00
N LEU A 218 -19.72 -0.97 -14.76
CA LEU A 218 -18.46 -0.30 -14.40
C LEU A 218 -18.63 1.21 -14.33
N ARG A 219 -19.35 1.81 -15.29
CA ARG A 219 -19.64 3.24 -15.34
C ARG A 219 -20.48 3.68 -14.14
N ASP A 220 -21.50 2.91 -13.77
CA ASP A 220 -22.31 3.22 -12.60
C ASP A 220 -21.54 3.04 -11.29
N THR A 221 -20.65 2.05 -11.24
CA THR A 221 -19.86 1.72 -10.04
C THR A 221 -18.78 2.76 -9.75
N PHE A 222 -18.08 3.24 -10.78
CA PHE A 222 -16.95 4.18 -10.62
C PHE A 222 -17.26 5.61 -11.06
N LYS A 223 -18.44 5.87 -11.64
CA LYS A 223 -18.87 7.13 -12.28
C LYS A 223 -18.00 7.49 -13.50
N GLU A 224 -18.44 8.42 -14.34
CA GLU A 224 -17.71 8.89 -15.53
C GLU A 224 -16.48 9.76 -15.24
N GLU A 225 -16.00 9.76 -13.99
CA GLU A 225 -14.85 10.55 -13.58
C GLU A 225 -13.54 9.87 -14.02
N MET A 226 -12.53 10.66 -14.36
CA MET A 226 -11.21 10.12 -14.68
C MET A 226 -10.61 9.45 -13.43
N ILE A 227 -10.55 8.12 -13.44
CA ILE A 227 -10.02 7.26 -12.38
C ILE A 227 -8.50 7.42 -12.22
N PHE A 228 -7.79 7.62 -13.34
CA PHE A 228 -6.34 7.82 -13.36
C PHE A 228 -6.00 9.10 -14.12
N GLY A 229 -4.96 9.83 -13.68
CA GLY A 229 -4.49 11.03 -14.36
C GLY A 229 -5.41 12.25 -14.27
N SER A 230 -6.44 12.22 -13.42
CA SER A 230 -7.23 13.42 -13.11
C SER A 230 -6.50 14.30 -12.09
N LYS A 231 -6.88 15.58 -12.00
CA LYS A 231 -6.38 16.52 -10.98
C LYS A 231 -6.74 16.12 -9.54
N PHE A 232 -7.50 15.04 -9.35
CA PHE A 232 -8.15 14.66 -8.12
C PHE A 232 -7.67 13.29 -7.64
N GLU A 233 -7.66 13.15 -6.31
CA GLU A 233 -7.36 11.93 -5.57
C GLU A 233 -5.87 11.57 -5.46
N THR A 234 -5.08 12.46 -4.82
CA THR A 234 -4.04 11.93 -3.94
C THR A 234 -4.73 11.06 -2.89
N PRO A 235 -4.40 9.75 -2.78
CA PRO A 235 -5.03 8.90 -1.78
C PRO A 235 -4.79 9.50 -0.41
N ARG A 236 -5.81 9.43 0.48
CA ARG A 236 -5.67 9.80 1.89
C ARG A 236 -4.45 9.13 2.57
N SER A 237 -3.90 8.05 2.00
CA SER A 237 -2.76 7.30 2.53
C SER A 237 -1.47 7.29 1.67
N GLY A 238 -1.36 8.05 0.57
CA GLY A 238 -0.15 7.99 -0.29
C GLY A 238 0.13 6.62 -0.94
N ARG A 239 -0.84 5.69 -0.84
CA ARG A 239 -0.79 4.34 -1.41
C ARG A 239 -0.73 4.36 -2.92
N LYS A 240 0.13 3.53 -3.48
CA LYS A 240 0.27 3.36 -4.93
C LYS A 240 -0.65 2.23 -5.40
N VAL A 241 -1.40 2.47 -6.47
CA VAL A 241 -2.32 1.52 -7.08
C VAL A 241 -1.95 1.36 -8.55
N ALA A 242 -1.85 0.12 -9.00
CA ALA A 242 -1.59 -0.23 -10.39
C ALA A 242 -2.61 -1.28 -10.88
N VAL A 243 -3.19 -1.04 -12.05
CA VAL A 243 -4.11 -1.96 -12.72
C VAL A 243 -3.52 -2.37 -14.05
N THR A 244 -3.57 -3.66 -14.34
CA THR A 244 -2.90 -4.26 -15.49
C THR A 244 -3.92 -4.66 -16.56
N SER A 245 -3.61 -4.33 -17.81
CA SER A 245 -4.39 -4.59 -19.02
C SER A 245 -3.44 -5.01 -20.14
N SER A 246 -3.97 -5.46 -21.28
CA SER A 246 -3.26 -5.55 -22.57
C SER A 246 -3.86 -4.55 -23.57
N ASN A 247 -3.17 -4.23 -24.65
CA ASN A 247 -3.74 -3.54 -25.81
C ASN A 247 -4.65 -4.49 -26.63
N ASP A 248 -5.35 -3.96 -27.63
CA ASP A 248 -6.29 -4.68 -28.51
C ASP A 248 -5.68 -5.75 -29.42
N THR A 249 -4.43 -5.56 -29.85
CA THR A 249 -3.65 -6.61 -30.53
C THR A 249 -3.18 -7.69 -29.55
N GLY A 250 -3.38 -7.45 -28.25
CA GLY A 250 -2.79 -8.21 -27.17
C GLY A 250 -1.29 -8.02 -27.01
N GLY A 251 -0.57 -7.55 -28.02
CA GLY A 251 0.89 -7.41 -28.07
C GLY A 251 1.57 -6.59 -26.96
N GLN A 252 0.83 -5.85 -26.13
CA GLN A 252 1.41 -4.94 -25.17
C GLN A 252 0.62 -4.87 -23.86
N ALA A 253 1.24 -5.33 -22.78
CA ALA A 253 0.87 -4.99 -21.42
C ALA A 253 0.79 -3.46 -21.23
N VAL A 254 -0.37 -3.01 -20.79
CA VAL A 254 -0.65 -1.64 -20.38
C VAL A 254 -0.86 -1.64 -18.87
N ILE A 255 -0.28 -0.66 -18.17
CA ILE A 255 -0.43 -0.52 -16.73
C ILE A 255 -0.96 0.87 -16.44
N PHE A 256 -2.14 0.93 -15.83
CA PHE A 256 -2.76 2.16 -15.36
C PHE A 256 -2.39 2.38 -13.90
N THR A 257 -1.96 3.59 -13.54
CA THR A 257 -1.43 3.89 -12.20
C THR A 257 -1.99 5.20 -11.66
N ASN A 258 -2.13 5.31 -10.35
CA ASN A 258 -2.50 6.57 -9.67
C ASN A 258 -1.28 7.45 -9.33
N TYR A 259 -0.14 7.15 -9.94
CA TYR A 259 1.12 7.87 -9.77
C TYR A 259 1.77 8.04 -11.14
N ASN A 260 2.49 9.16 -11.32
CA ASN A 260 3.24 9.43 -12.53
C ASN A 260 4.60 8.72 -12.47
N GLN A 261 5.01 8.12 -13.59
CA GLN A 261 6.38 7.63 -13.79
C GLN A 261 7.08 8.52 -14.82
N ALA A 262 8.32 8.92 -14.54
CA ALA A 262 9.21 9.39 -15.60
C ALA A 262 9.60 8.14 -16.42
N ALA A 263 9.00 8.02 -17.61
CA ALA A 263 9.34 7.06 -18.67
C ALA A 263 9.35 5.55 -18.30
N SER A 264 8.27 4.82 -18.63
CA SER A 264 8.38 3.44 -19.14
C SER A 264 7.05 2.95 -19.72
N ASN A 265 6.87 3.17 -21.03
CA ASN A 265 5.96 2.40 -21.87
C ASN A 265 6.62 1.04 -22.16
N GLN A 266 6.51 0.05 -21.27
CA GLN A 266 7.01 -1.29 -21.56
C GLN A 266 5.88 -2.32 -21.70
N ALA A 267 5.79 -2.79 -22.95
CA ALA A 267 4.86 -3.75 -23.49
C ALA A 267 5.23 -5.20 -23.15
N THR A 268 4.23 -6.04 -22.93
CA THR A 268 4.36 -7.51 -22.99
C THR A 268 3.09 -8.18 -23.52
N SER A 269 3.23 -8.99 -24.57
CA SER A 269 2.18 -9.52 -25.45
C SER A 269 1.31 -10.67 -24.89
N ALA A 270 -0.04 -10.61 -25.02
CA ALA A 270 -0.89 -11.35 -25.99
C ALA A 270 -2.45 -11.08 -25.76
N ALA A 271 -3.39 -11.63 -26.59
CA ALA A 271 -4.81 -11.16 -26.83
C ALA A 271 -6.07 -12.07 -26.49
N SER A 272 -7.11 -11.57 -25.79
CA SER A 272 -8.24 -12.29 -25.11
C SER A 272 -9.46 -12.84 -25.92
N THR A 273 -10.27 -13.79 -25.35
CA THR A 273 -11.50 -14.43 -25.93
C THR A 273 -12.88 -14.23 -25.24
N TYR A 274 -13.00 -13.67 -24.01
CA TYR A 274 -14.28 -13.65 -23.23
C TYR A 274 -15.22 -12.46 -23.50
N PHE A 275 -14.66 -11.25 -23.60
CA PHE A 275 -15.35 -10.00 -23.92
C PHE A 275 -14.65 -9.36 -25.12
N LYS A 276 -15.36 -8.50 -25.87
CA LYS A 276 -14.74 -7.71 -26.94
C LYS A 276 -13.71 -6.72 -26.36
N PRO A 277 -12.62 -6.38 -27.09
CA PRO A 277 -11.73 -5.29 -26.72
C PRO A 277 -12.51 -4.01 -26.44
N PHE A 278 -12.11 -3.27 -25.40
CA PHE A 278 -12.60 -1.93 -25.14
C PHE A 278 -11.80 -0.93 -25.96
N VAL A 279 -12.46 -0.09 -26.76
CA VAL A 279 -11.79 0.99 -27.49
C VAL A 279 -12.11 2.32 -26.81
N ASN A 280 -11.07 3.02 -26.37
CA ASN A 280 -11.22 4.34 -25.79
C ASN A 280 -11.62 5.34 -26.88
N SER A 281 -12.80 5.95 -26.72
CA SER A 281 -13.35 6.87 -27.72
C SER A 281 -12.49 8.11 -27.95
N ARG A 282 -11.70 8.53 -26.94
CA ARG A 282 -10.82 9.71 -26.96
C ARG A 282 -9.46 9.43 -27.59
N THR A 283 -8.78 8.36 -27.16
CA THR A 283 -7.43 8.04 -27.68
C THR A 283 -7.46 7.14 -28.91
N LYS A 284 -8.63 6.55 -29.23
CA LYS A 284 -8.82 5.49 -30.24
C LYS A 284 -8.01 4.22 -29.97
N GLU A 285 -7.35 4.12 -28.81
CA GLU A 285 -6.61 2.93 -28.41
C GLU A 285 -7.56 1.86 -27.90
N GLY A 286 -7.32 0.62 -28.33
CA GLY A 286 -8.02 -0.55 -27.84
C GLY A 286 -7.28 -1.28 -26.73
N TYR A 287 -8.03 -1.89 -25.80
CA TYR A 287 -7.52 -2.61 -24.65
C TYR A 287 -8.26 -3.93 -24.43
N LEU A 288 -7.53 -4.93 -23.96
CA LEU A 288 -7.99 -6.29 -23.66
C LEU A 288 -7.64 -6.69 -22.23
N ASP A 289 -8.39 -7.65 -21.70
CA ASP A 289 -8.09 -8.25 -20.41
C ASP A 289 -6.78 -9.07 -20.45
N ARG A 290 -5.82 -8.70 -19.60
CA ARG A 290 -4.52 -9.38 -19.46
C ARG A 290 -4.61 -10.78 -18.85
N ALA A 291 -5.70 -11.09 -18.14
CA ALA A 291 -5.95 -12.41 -17.55
C ALA A 291 -5.80 -13.55 -18.57
N VAL A 292 -6.11 -13.31 -19.84
CA VAL A 292 -6.06 -14.38 -20.84
C VAL A 292 -4.63 -14.83 -21.18
N PHE A 293 -3.60 -14.05 -20.84
CA PHE A 293 -2.18 -14.38 -21.09
C PHE A 293 -1.41 -14.59 -19.81
N HIS A 294 -1.65 -13.72 -18.83
CA HIS A 294 -0.97 -13.72 -17.55
C HIS A 294 -1.99 -13.45 -16.45
N ASN A 295 -2.53 -14.53 -15.88
CA ASN A 295 -3.47 -14.48 -14.75
C ASN A 295 -2.83 -14.09 -13.41
N ASN A 296 -1.51 -13.88 -13.36
CA ASN A 296 -0.77 -13.66 -12.11
C ASN A 296 -0.09 -12.28 -12.11
N SER A 297 -0.65 -11.34 -11.34
CA SER A 297 -0.14 -9.96 -11.23
C SER A 297 1.20 -9.85 -10.49
N VAL A 298 1.65 -10.93 -9.86
CA VAL A 298 2.75 -10.91 -8.89
C VAL A 298 4.09 -10.45 -9.46
N TRP A 299 4.42 -10.81 -10.71
CA TRP A 299 5.68 -10.41 -11.33
C TRP A 299 5.68 -8.90 -11.60
N ILE A 300 4.54 -8.39 -12.07
CA ILE A 300 4.33 -6.95 -12.31
C ILE A 300 4.37 -6.19 -10.98
N ALA A 301 3.77 -6.76 -9.92
CA ALA A 301 3.79 -6.17 -8.59
C ALA A 301 5.22 -6.07 -8.04
N ASN A 302 6.01 -7.13 -8.15
CA ASN A 302 7.42 -7.16 -7.73
C ASN A 302 8.29 -6.21 -8.57
N TYR A 303 8.10 -6.21 -9.89
CA TYR A 303 8.80 -5.31 -10.80
C TYR A 303 8.49 -3.84 -10.49
N LYS A 304 7.20 -3.49 -10.35
CA LYS A 304 6.78 -2.11 -10.04
C LYS A 304 7.25 -1.67 -8.66
N SER A 305 7.28 -2.54 -7.65
CA SER A 305 7.84 -2.16 -6.35
C SER A 305 9.32 -1.79 -6.43
N LYS A 306 10.11 -2.49 -7.24
CA LYS A 306 11.52 -2.16 -7.45
C LYS A 306 11.68 -0.81 -8.15
N LEU A 307 10.93 -0.58 -9.23
CA LEU A 307 10.98 0.68 -9.97
C LEU A 307 10.53 1.90 -9.15
N LEU A 308 9.56 1.73 -8.25
CA LEU A 308 9.02 2.80 -7.41
C LEU A 308 9.91 3.13 -6.21
N TRP A 309 10.71 2.16 -5.77
CA TRP A 309 11.62 2.30 -4.64
C TRP A 309 12.98 1.74 -5.05
N PRO A 310 13.77 2.48 -5.87
CA PRO A 310 15.05 2.00 -6.40
C PRO A 310 16.10 1.78 -5.30
N ASN A 311 16.03 2.53 -4.20
CA ASN A 311 16.83 2.25 -2.99
C ASN A 311 16.48 0.90 -2.34
N SER A 312 15.41 0.25 -2.79
CA SER A 312 14.97 -1.09 -2.42
C SER A 312 15.17 -2.12 -3.56
N GLU A 313 15.84 -1.79 -4.68
CA GLU A 313 16.01 -2.70 -5.84
C GLU A 313 16.78 -3.98 -5.50
N ASP A 314 17.82 -3.82 -4.68
CA ASP A 314 18.65 -4.90 -4.15
C ASP A 314 17.96 -5.66 -3.00
N PHE A 315 16.83 -5.17 -2.51
CA PHE A 315 16.15 -5.68 -1.33
C PHE A 315 14.82 -6.35 -1.69
N HIS A 316 14.51 -7.43 -0.99
CA HIS A 316 13.21 -8.08 -1.10
C HIS A 316 12.14 -7.28 -0.33
N PRO A 317 10.88 -7.27 -0.79
CA PRO A 317 9.78 -6.66 -0.04
C PRO A 317 9.64 -7.34 1.32
N ASP A 318 9.16 -6.64 2.35
CA ASP A 318 8.88 -7.26 3.67
C ASP A 318 7.76 -8.29 3.57
N ILE A 319 6.81 -7.99 2.69
CA ILE A 319 5.76 -8.90 2.29
C ILE A 319 5.34 -8.61 0.85
N LEU A 320 5.25 -9.66 0.05
CA LEU A 320 4.48 -9.66 -1.19
C LEU A 320 3.37 -10.70 -1.02
N LEU A 321 2.15 -10.22 -0.78
CA LEU A 321 0.96 -11.06 -0.62
C LEU A 321 0.22 -11.17 -1.95
N LEU A 322 0.20 -12.37 -2.52
CA LEU A 322 -0.63 -12.73 -3.66
C LEU A 322 -1.91 -13.41 -3.19
N ILE A 323 -3.07 -12.83 -3.51
CA ILE A 323 -4.38 -13.45 -3.25
C ILE A 323 -4.96 -13.97 -4.57
N GLY A 324 -5.13 -15.29 -4.63
CA GLY A 324 -5.76 -15.96 -5.77
C GLY A 324 -7.28 -16.04 -5.64
N THR A 325 -7.95 -16.34 -6.75
CA THR A 325 -9.41 -16.47 -6.82
C THR A 325 -9.89 -17.92 -6.66
N GLY A 326 -9.12 -18.73 -5.92
CA GLY A 326 -9.34 -20.15 -5.65
C GLY A 326 -8.89 -21.10 -6.78
N HIS A 327 -8.84 -22.42 -6.51
CA HIS A 327 -8.66 -23.46 -7.54
C HIS A 327 -9.59 -24.66 -7.32
N HIS A 328 -9.98 -25.35 -8.41
CA HIS A 328 -10.68 -26.63 -8.33
C HIS A 328 -9.68 -27.77 -8.11
N SER A 329 -10.06 -28.79 -7.34
CA SER A 329 -9.25 -29.99 -7.13
C SER A 329 -9.13 -30.86 -8.39
N VAL A 330 -9.97 -30.63 -9.40
CA VAL A 330 -10.02 -31.38 -10.68
C VAL A 330 -9.13 -30.75 -11.77
N ASP A 331 -8.67 -29.50 -11.58
CA ASP A 331 -7.71 -28.80 -12.49
C ASP A 331 -6.28 -29.40 -12.41
N THR A 332 -6.12 -30.62 -11.90
CA THR A 332 -4.89 -31.41 -11.98
C THR A 332 -4.74 -32.14 -13.32
N ASN A 333 -5.82 -32.29 -14.11
CA ASN A 333 -5.80 -33.15 -15.30
C ASN A 333 -5.85 -32.46 -16.67
N SER A 334 -5.90 -31.12 -16.77
CA SER A 334 -6.01 -30.43 -18.07
C SER A 334 -4.77 -29.66 -18.54
N TYR A 335 -3.63 -29.81 -17.86
CA TYR A 335 -2.30 -29.59 -18.44
C TYR A 335 -1.41 -30.73 -17.94
N LEU A 336 -1.01 -31.60 -18.87
CA LEU A 336 -0.28 -32.86 -18.66
C LEU A 336 0.74 -32.82 -17.50
N ASP A 337 0.48 -33.57 -16.42
CA ASP A 337 1.51 -34.30 -15.64
C ASP A 337 0.83 -35.37 -14.75
N PRO A 338 1.06 -36.68 -14.98
CA PRO A 338 0.42 -37.74 -14.21
C PRO A 338 1.24 -38.09 -12.96
N SER A 339 0.85 -37.58 -11.79
CA SER A 339 1.20 -38.26 -10.53
C SER A 339 0.18 -38.00 -9.42
N ARG A 340 -0.47 -39.09 -9.01
CA ARG A 340 -1.38 -39.18 -7.86
C ARG A 340 -0.58 -38.96 -6.57
N ASP A 341 -0.78 -37.83 -5.91
CA ASP A 341 -0.79 -37.65 -4.45
C ASP A 341 -0.89 -36.16 -4.10
N GLY A 342 -1.19 -35.81 -2.84
CA GLY A 342 -1.29 -34.44 -2.29
C GLY A 342 -0.07 -33.51 -2.45
N ARG A 343 0.86 -33.80 -3.35
CA ARG A 343 2.04 -33.02 -3.75
C ARG A 343 1.72 -31.81 -4.65
N GLY A 344 0.55 -31.74 -5.27
CA GLY A 344 0.18 -30.68 -6.24
C GLY A 344 0.22 -29.25 -5.68
N SER A 345 -0.22 -29.03 -4.43
CA SER A 345 -0.16 -27.70 -3.76
C SER A 345 1.28 -27.27 -3.46
N GLN A 346 2.11 -28.22 -3.03
CA GLN A 346 3.55 -27.96 -2.79
C GLN A 346 4.30 -27.69 -4.09
N ILE A 347 4.01 -28.41 -5.18
CA ILE A 347 4.60 -28.19 -6.51
C ILE A 347 4.22 -26.80 -7.03
N ARG A 348 2.95 -26.37 -6.89
CA ARG A 348 2.49 -25.03 -7.27
C ARG A 348 3.12 -23.90 -6.43
N ARG A 349 3.34 -24.13 -5.13
CA ARG A 349 4.07 -23.19 -4.24
C ARG A 349 5.56 -23.13 -4.58
N LYS A 350 6.19 -24.27 -4.91
CA LYS A 350 7.58 -24.35 -5.40
C LYS A 350 7.74 -23.63 -6.74
N LYS A 351 6.80 -23.77 -7.68
CA LYS A 351 6.79 -23.05 -8.97
C LYS A 351 6.67 -21.54 -8.78
N PHE A 352 5.70 -21.08 -7.98
CA PHE A 352 5.56 -19.66 -7.63
C PHE A 352 6.84 -19.06 -7.01
N ARG A 353 7.47 -19.77 -6.07
CA ARG A 353 8.72 -19.33 -5.45
C ARG A 353 9.87 -19.33 -6.46
N LYS A 354 10.01 -20.38 -7.27
CA LYS A 354 11.05 -20.44 -8.30
C LYS A 354 10.93 -19.31 -9.33
N ASP A 355 9.70 -18.98 -9.74
CA ASP A 355 9.43 -17.98 -10.77
C ASP A 355 9.70 -16.52 -10.32
N ILE A 356 9.64 -16.23 -9.02
CA ILE A 356 9.80 -14.86 -8.47
C ILE A 356 11.09 -14.70 -7.66
N VAL A 357 11.40 -15.72 -6.86
CA VAL A 357 12.49 -15.73 -5.89
C VAL A 357 13.71 -16.46 -6.45
N GLY A 358 13.57 -17.24 -7.52
CA GLY A 358 14.69 -17.97 -8.12
C GLY A 358 15.39 -18.86 -7.09
N ASN A 359 16.68 -18.62 -6.89
CA ASN A 359 17.55 -19.33 -5.94
C ASN A 359 17.72 -18.60 -4.59
N SER A 360 16.89 -17.61 -4.22
CA SER A 360 17.08 -16.93 -2.92
C SER A 360 16.85 -17.89 -1.74
N CYS A 361 17.45 -17.54 -0.59
CA CYS A 361 17.35 -18.34 0.63
C CYS A 361 15.90 -18.50 1.13
N ASN A 362 15.67 -19.51 1.97
CA ASN A 362 14.33 -19.82 2.51
C ASN A 362 13.68 -18.64 3.24
N ILE A 363 14.48 -17.80 3.90
CA ILE A 363 14.02 -16.64 4.66
C ILE A 363 13.47 -15.57 3.71
N THR A 364 14.19 -15.27 2.64
CA THR A 364 13.74 -14.40 1.56
C THR A 364 12.49 -14.95 0.89
N ALA A 365 12.46 -16.25 0.58
CA ALA A 365 11.30 -16.89 -0.04
C ALA A 365 10.04 -16.88 0.85
N ALA A 366 10.20 -16.75 2.18
CA ALA A 366 9.09 -16.65 3.12
C ALA A 366 8.37 -15.29 3.07
N ARG A 367 9.00 -14.24 2.48
CA ARG A 367 8.38 -12.92 2.29
C ARG A 367 7.35 -12.90 1.15
N TYR A 368 7.42 -13.88 0.24
CA TYR A 368 6.51 -14.05 -0.89
C TYR A 368 5.42 -15.05 -0.51
N ILE A 369 4.24 -14.54 -0.18
CA ILE A 369 3.13 -15.34 0.34
C ILE A 369 2.04 -15.43 -0.73
N ARG A 370 1.57 -16.64 -1.01
CA ARG A 370 0.42 -16.88 -1.87
C ARG A 370 -0.67 -17.57 -1.06
N ILE A 371 -1.83 -16.93 -0.97
CA ILE A 371 -3.04 -17.51 -0.41
C ILE A 371 -4.05 -17.75 -1.53
N ASN A 372 -4.55 -18.98 -1.63
CA ASN A 372 -5.45 -19.39 -2.71
C ASN A 372 -6.33 -20.56 -2.24
N PRO A 373 -7.43 -20.29 -1.52
CA PRO A 373 -8.29 -21.33 -0.96
C PRO A 373 -8.82 -22.30 -2.02
N GLU A 374 -8.94 -23.58 -1.67
CA GLU A 374 -9.57 -24.58 -2.54
C GLU A 374 -11.08 -24.37 -2.57
N THR A 375 -11.69 -24.33 -3.76
CA THR A 375 -13.13 -24.10 -3.95
C THR A 375 -13.69 -25.09 -4.96
N LYS A 376 -14.85 -25.69 -4.70
CA LYS A 376 -15.44 -26.75 -5.52
C LYS A 376 -16.61 -26.28 -6.37
N LEU A 377 -17.43 -25.33 -5.93
CA LEU A 377 -18.69 -24.96 -6.58
C LEU A 377 -18.79 -23.46 -6.91
N PHE A 378 -19.61 -23.13 -7.91
CA PHE A 378 -19.94 -21.74 -8.25
C PHE A 378 -21.13 -21.21 -7.43
N HIS A 379 -22.07 -22.07 -7.05
CA HIS A 379 -23.18 -21.72 -6.15
C HIS A 379 -22.67 -21.67 -4.70
N ASP A 380 -23.10 -20.65 -3.95
CA ASP A 380 -22.71 -20.39 -2.55
C ASP A 380 -21.21 -20.28 -2.29
N LEU A 381 -20.45 -19.86 -3.31
CA LEU A 381 -18.98 -19.72 -3.25
C LEU A 381 -18.50 -18.88 -2.07
N GLN A 382 -19.26 -17.86 -1.67
CA GLN A 382 -18.90 -17.01 -0.53
C GLN A 382 -18.86 -17.79 0.79
N ASP A 383 -19.88 -18.60 1.06
CA ASP A 383 -19.97 -19.38 2.29
C ASP A 383 -19.02 -20.59 2.27
N GLU A 384 -18.77 -21.20 1.10
CA GLU A 384 -17.73 -22.21 0.93
C GLU A 384 -16.36 -21.64 1.33
N VAL A 385 -16.00 -20.46 0.81
CA VAL A 385 -14.71 -19.81 1.10
C VAL A 385 -14.62 -19.48 2.60
N ARG A 386 -15.67 -18.93 3.20
CA ARG A 386 -15.70 -18.66 4.65
C ARG A 386 -15.46 -19.92 5.48
N SER A 387 -16.11 -21.02 5.13
CA SER A 387 -15.90 -22.32 5.78
C SER A 387 -14.45 -22.78 5.65
N LYS A 388 -13.86 -22.67 4.45
CA LYS A 388 -12.46 -23.01 4.21
C LYS A 388 -11.48 -22.15 5.00
N LEU A 389 -11.73 -20.85 5.09
CA LEU A 389 -10.91 -19.91 5.86
C LEU A 389 -10.97 -20.17 7.38
N ARG A 390 -12.01 -20.86 7.87
CA ARG A 390 -12.14 -21.30 9.27
C ARG A 390 -11.40 -22.62 9.57
N THR A 391 -10.92 -23.34 8.56
CA THR A 391 -10.11 -24.54 8.79
C THR A 391 -8.82 -24.17 9.52
N TYR A 392 -8.38 -25.04 10.44
CA TYR A 392 -7.19 -24.81 11.25
C TYR A 392 -5.95 -24.42 10.43
N ARG A 393 -5.72 -25.10 9.30
CA ARG A 393 -4.59 -24.78 8.40
C ARG A 393 -4.69 -23.36 7.84
N MET A 394 -5.87 -22.94 7.38
CA MET A 394 -6.06 -21.59 6.84
C MET A 394 -6.04 -20.53 7.93
N SER A 395 -6.60 -20.79 9.11
CA SER A 395 -6.54 -19.85 10.23
C SER A 395 -5.09 -19.60 10.67
N VAL A 396 -4.23 -20.63 10.70
CA VAL A 396 -2.80 -20.49 10.97
C VAL A 396 -2.12 -19.63 9.88
N GLU A 397 -2.43 -19.85 8.61
CA GLU A 397 -1.86 -19.06 7.50
C GLU A 397 -2.31 -17.58 7.54
N ILE A 398 -3.61 -17.33 7.79
CA ILE A 398 -4.15 -15.98 7.99
C ILE A 398 -3.45 -15.28 9.16
N LYS A 399 -3.35 -15.94 10.32
CA LYS A 399 -2.67 -15.40 11.49
C LYS A 399 -1.21 -15.07 11.22
N THR A 400 -0.51 -15.94 10.49
CA THR A 400 0.89 -15.72 10.07
C THR A 400 1.03 -14.48 9.19
N ILE A 401 0.11 -14.28 8.24
CA ILE A 401 0.08 -13.10 7.38
C ILE A 401 -0.21 -11.84 8.20
N ALA A 402 -1.21 -11.88 9.08
CA ALA A 402 -1.57 -10.77 9.95
C ALA A 402 -0.40 -10.33 10.83
N HIS A 403 0.28 -11.28 11.47
CA HIS A 403 1.45 -10.99 12.30
C HIS A 403 2.61 -10.39 11.50
N ARG A 404 2.81 -10.83 10.25
CA ARG A 404 3.79 -10.22 9.34
C ARG A 404 3.42 -8.79 8.94
N LEU A 405 2.14 -8.51 8.71
CA LEU A 405 1.68 -7.14 8.44
C LEU A 405 1.90 -6.22 9.64
N VAL A 406 1.66 -6.72 10.85
CA VAL A 406 1.92 -5.99 12.11
C VAL A 406 3.43 -5.76 12.29
N ALA A 407 4.26 -6.80 12.19
CA ALA A 407 5.71 -6.68 12.34
C ALA A 407 6.33 -5.72 11.31
N SER A 408 5.91 -5.80 10.05
CA SER A 408 6.35 -4.88 8.98
C SER A 408 5.80 -3.46 9.11
N SER A 409 4.96 -3.18 10.11
CA SER A 409 4.57 -1.82 10.49
C SER A 409 5.58 -1.15 11.44
N PHE A 410 6.61 -1.88 11.88
CA PHE A 410 7.74 -1.34 12.64
C PHE A 410 9.01 -1.41 11.79
N TYR A 411 9.91 -0.44 11.95
CA TYR A 411 11.20 -0.41 11.27
C TYR A 411 12.27 0.16 12.20
N PHE A 412 13.53 -0.15 11.95
CA PHE A 412 14.65 0.44 12.68
C PHE A 412 15.11 1.72 11.98
N GLU A 413 15.27 2.80 12.75
CA GLU A 413 15.83 4.07 12.29
C GLU A 413 17.20 4.27 12.93
N LYS A 414 18.24 4.33 12.10
CA LYS A 414 19.62 4.57 12.54
C LYS A 414 19.78 5.97 13.14
N SER A 415 20.44 6.05 14.29
CA SER A 415 20.84 7.28 14.96
C SER A 415 22.37 7.39 14.96
N GLY A 416 22.91 8.27 14.11
CA GLY A 416 24.35 8.55 14.04
C GLY A 416 25.18 7.59 13.17
N PRO A 417 26.51 7.73 13.15
CA PRO A 417 27.41 6.88 12.36
C PRO A 417 27.60 5.50 12.98
N LEU A 418 28.13 4.57 12.18
CA LEU A 418 28.60 3.27 12.65
C LEU A 418 29.75 3.47 13.64
N ARG A 419 29.79 2.71 14.74
CA ARG A 419 30.93 2.70 15.67
C ARG A 419 31.66 1.37 15.56
N GLU A 420 32.95 1.45 15.27
CA GLU A 420 33.83 0.28 15.17
C GLU A 420 34.74 0.25 16.41
N ALA A 421 34.82 -0.92 17.05
CA ALA A 421 35.67 -1.16 18.22
C ALA A 421 36.28 -2.56 18.10
N GLY A 422 37.52 -2.63 17.59
CA GLY A 422 38.13 -3.89 17.16
C GLY A 422 37.34 -4.50 16.01
N ASP A 423 37.06 -5.81 16.07
CA ASP A 423 36.27 -6.53 15.06
C ASP A 423 34.75 -6.34 15.21
N ARG A 424 34.30 -5.65 16.27
CA ARG A 424 32.88 -5.46 16.58
C ARG A 424 32.35 -4.16 16.01
N ILE A 425 31.10 -4.23 15.57
CA ILE A 425 30.42 -3.13 14.91
C ILE A 425 29.13 -2.84 15.66
N THR A 426 28.97 -1.59 16.10
CA THR A 426 27.79 -1.16 16.84
C THR A 426 26.99 -0.14 16.04
N ILE A 427 25.69 -0.39 15.92
CA ILE A 427 24.71 0.57 15.39
C ILE A 427 23.76 0.96 16.50
N GLN A 428 23.58 2.27 16.65
CA GLN A 428 22.57 2.82 17.54
C GLN A 428 21.38 3.33 16.73
N GLY A 429 20.18 3.23 17.28
CA GLY A 429 18.97 3.72 16.64
C GLY A 429 17.73 3.53 17.50
N ASN A 430 16.57 3.73 16.88
CA ASN A 430 15.28 3.57 17.51
C ASN A 430 14.37 2.74 16.62
N VAL A 431 13.53 1.90 17.22
CA VAL A 431 12.43 1.27 16.48
C VAL A 431 11.29 2.28 16.37
N ARG A 432 10.77 2.44 15.15
CA ARG A 432 9.72 3.39 14.76
C ARG A 432 8.54 2.65 14.16
N CYS A 433 7.39 3.32 14.10
CA CYS A 433 6.20 2.80 13.42
C CYS A 433 6.00 3.49 12.06
N CYS A 434 5.57 2.71 11.06
CA CYS A 434 5.22 3.19 9.73
C CYS A 434 3.92 4.03 9.72
N PHE A 435 3.06 3.87 10.74
CA PHE A 435 1.88 4.73 10.89
C PHE A 435 2.26 6.08 11.49
N ASN A 436 1.68 7.14 10.93
CA ASN A 436 1.96 8.51 11.37
C ASN A 436 1.62 8.71 12.84
N ALA A 437 2.47 9.44 13.56
CA ALA A 437 2.17 9.90 14.91
C ALA A 437 0.85 10.67 14.94
N GLY A 438 0.04 10.41 15.97
CA GLY A 438 -1.32 10.94 16.16
C GLY A 438 -2.40 10.26 15.31
N SER A 439 -2.05 9.38 14.36
CA SER A 439 -3.03 8.76 13.46
C SER A 439 -3.94 7.74 14.16
N THR A 440 -5.16 7.61 13.66
CA THR A 440 -6.12 6.59 14.13
C THR A 440 -5.57 5.17 13.91
N ASN A 441 -4.80 4.93 12.84
CA ASN A 441 -4.19 3.64 12.58
C ASN A 441 -3.18 3.25 13.65
N LEU A 442 -2.34 4.18 14.11
CA LEU A 442 -1.40 3.90 15.20
C LEU A 442 -2.12 3.63 16.52
N ARG A 443 -3.22 4.35 16.80
CA ARG A 443 -4.07 4.09 17.97
C ARG A 443 -4.71 2.71 17.91
N ASN A 444 -5.23 2.33 16.74
CA ASN A 444 -5.83 1.02 16.52
C ASN A 444 -4.79 -0.11 16.57
N LEU A 445 -3.57 0.15 16.11
CA LEU A 445 -2.45 -0.80 16.25
C LEU A 445 -2.12 -1.00 17.73
N GLY A 446 -2.11 0.06 18.53
CA GLY A 446 -1.96 -0.02 19.98
C GLY A 446 -3.04 -0.88 20.62
N ARG A 447 -4.31 -0.68 20.27
CA ARG A 447 -5.44 -1.50 20.78
C ARG A 447 -5.32 -2.96 20.39
N TYR A 448 -4.90 -3.23 19.16
CA TYR A 448 -4.65 -4.60 18.69
C TYR A 448 -3.56 -5.27 19.54
N ILE A 449 -2.41 -4.60 19.73
CA ILE A 449 -1.30 -5.13 20.54
C ILE A 449 -1.70 -5.29 22.01
N GLN A 450 -2.46 -4.34 22.56
CA GLN A 450 -3.02 -4.43 23.92
C GLN A 450 -3.90 -5.68 24.09
N GLY A 451 -4.74 -5.99 23.10
CA GLY A 451 -5.60 -7.18 23.12
C GLY A 451 -4.85 -8.52 23.05
N LEU A 452 -3.56 -8.51 22.71
CA LEU A 452 -2.71 -9.70 22.72
C LEU A 452 -2.04 -9.95 24.08
N GLN A 453 -2.06 -8.97 24.98
CA GLN A 453 -1.48 -9.10 26.31
C GLN A 453 -2.29 -10.08 27.16
N THR A 454 -1.59 -10.87 27.97
CA THR A 454 -2.20 -11.75 28.98
C THR A 454 -1.44 -11.62 30.28
N LEU A 455 -1.96 -12.19 31.37
CA LEU A 455 -1.27 -12.20 32.67
C LEU A 455 0.16 -12.78 32.61
N ILE A 456 0.46 -13.61 31.60
CA ILE A 456 1.76 -14.30 31.46
C ILE A 456 2.49 -13.93 30.16
N PHE A 457 1.98 -12.96 29.39
CA PHE A 457 2.60 -12.59 28.12
C PHE A 457 2.47 -11.09 27.82
N GLN A 458 3.60 -10.51 27.46
CA GLN A 458 3.74 -9.15 26.99
C GLN A 458 4.50 -9.14 25.65
N PRO A 459 4.03 -8.39 24.63
CA PRO A 459 4.72 -8.24 23.37
C PRO A 459 6.14 -7.67 23.54
N TYR A 460 7.09 -8.21 22.79
CA TYR A 460 8.48 -7.76 22.82
C TYR A 460 9.16 -7.93 21.46
N LEU A 461 10.25 -7.20 21.26
CA LEU A 461 11.18 -7.36 20.16
C LEU A 461 12.40 -8.17 20.65
N ILE A 462 12.93 -9.07 19.83
CA ILE A 462 14.21 -9.71 20.09
C ILE A 462 15.22 -9.25 19.03
N VAL A 463 16.32 -8.68 19.50
CA VAL A 463 17.45 -8.25 18.67
C VAL A 463 18.54 -9.29 18.80
N ARG A 464 19.00 -9.84 17.68
CA ARG A 464 20.04 -10.86 17.67
C ARG A 464 20.82 -10.87 16.37
N GLU A 465 22.03 -11.41 16.46
CA GLU A 465 22.78 -11.86 15.30
C GLU A 465 22.31 -13.28 14.94
N VAL A 466 22.00 -13.48 13.67
CA VAL A 466 21.47 -14.75 13.15
C VAL A 466 22.56 -15.82 13.24
N ASN A 467 22.22 -16.99 13.78
CA ASN A 467 23.13 -18.10 14.10
C ASN A 467 24.06 -17.85 15.30
N TYR A 468 23.85 -16.77 16.07
CA TYR A 468 24.59 -16.50 17.30
C TYR A 468 23.64 -16.09 18.44
N ASP A 469 23.16 -17.06 19.21
CA ASP A 469 22.17 -16.83 20.28
C ASP A 469 22.77 -16.19 21.54
N GLY A 470 24.09 -16.13 21.68
CA GLY A 470 24.77 -15.63 22.89
C GLY A 470 24.54 -14.15 23.22
N ASN A 471 24.06 -13.34 22.26
CA ASN A 471 23.84 -11.90 22.40
C ASN A 471 22.40 -11.48 22.05
N ALA A 472 21.40 -12.33 22.28
CA ALA A 472 20.01 -11.97 22.03
C ALA A 472 19.46 -11.04 23.13
N HIS A 473 18.91 -9.90 22.75
CA HIS A 473 18.37 -8.90 23.67
C HIS A 473 16.86 -8.74 23.47
N LYS A 474 16.07 -8.91 24.55
CA LYS A 474 14.63 -8.65 24.53
C LYS A 474 14.34 -7.20 24.89
N ILE A 475 13.51 -6.54 24.09
CA ILE A 475 13.00 -5.19 24.33
C ILE A 475 11.49 -5.28 24.40
N TYR A 476 10.94 -5.10 25.59
CA TYR A 476 9.50 -5.17 25.80
C TYR A 476 8.79 -3.94 25.26
N ILE A 477 7.64 -4.15 24.63
CA ILE A 477 6.69 -3.07 24.37
C ILE A 477 5.88 -2.95 25.66
N THR A 478 6.24 -1.98 26.51
CA THR A 478 5.65 -1.80 27.84
C THR A 478 4.19 -1.38 27.77
N ASP A 479 3.46 -1.62 28.87
CA ASP A 479 2.08 -1.13 29.02
C ASP A 479 2.01 0.39 28.80
N GLU A 480 3.01 1.13 29.28
CA GLU A 480 3.15 2.56 29.04
C GLU A 480 3.24 2.89 27.54
N VAL A 481 4.11 2.19 26.79
CA VAL A 481 4.25 2.38 25.33
C VAL A 481 2.94 2.04 24.62
N ILE A 482 2.26 0.97 25.02
CA ILE A 482 0.97 0.56 24.44
C ILE A 482 -0.12 1.61 24.74
N LEU A 483 -0.20 2.12 25.97
CA LEU A 483 -1.13 3.18 26.36
C LEU A 483 -0.85 4.47 25.56
N ASP A 484 0.40 4.82 25.33
CA ASP A 484 0.77 5.95 24.48
C ASP A 484 0.36 5.73 23.02
N MET A 485 0.47 4.51 22.49
CA MET A 485 -0.07 4.18 21.18
C MET A 485 -1.58 4.42 21.16
N VAL A 486 -2.34 3.88 22.13
CA VAL A 486 -3.80 3.96 22.18
C VAL A 486 -4.31 5.39 22.36
N HIS A 487 -3.76 6.13 23.33
CA HIS A 487 -4.29 7.43 23.76
C HIS A 487 -3.67 8.61 23.03
N ARG A 488 -2.39 8.53 22.64
CA ARG A 488 -1.66 9.62 21.97
C ARG A 488 -1.43 9.32 20.50
N GLY A 489 -1.53 8.07 20.06
CA GLY A 489 -1.06 7.67 18.73
C GLY A 489 0.45 7.87 18.63
N SER A 490 1.20 7.56 19.70
CA SER A 490 2.65 7.68 19.74
C SER A 490 3.28 6.32 19.97
N PHE A 491 4.37 6.01 19.28
CA PHE A 491 5.17 4.82 19.52
C PHE A 491 6.63 5.23 19.65
N GLN A 492 7.17 5.04 20.85
CA GLN A 492 8.54 5.40 21.17
C GLN A 492 9.12 4.33 22.09
N LEU A 493 10.18 3.68 21.62
CA LEU A 493 11.02 2.81 22.43
C LEU A 493 12.35 3.51 22.72
N GLU A 494 13.02 3.07 23.78
CA GLU A 494 14.38 3.50 24.08
C GLU A 494 15.33 3.23 22.91
N SER A 495 16.43 3.97 22.87
CA SER A 495 17.43 3.76 21.83
C SER A 495 18.11 2.41 22.05
N ILE A 496 18.15 1.61 20.99
CA ILE A 496 18.78 0.30 21.00
C ILE A 496 20.16 0.39 20.36
N ALA A 497 21.13 -0.29 20.96
CA ALA A 497 22.47 -0.47 20.42
C ALA A 497 22.62 -1.94 20.00
N ILE A 498 22.84 -2.16 18.71
CA ILE A 498 22.99 -3.49 18.13
C ILE A 498 24.47 -3.70 17.82
N THR A 499 25.10 -4.65 18.52
CA THR A 499 26.49 -5.01 18.30
C THR A 499 26.55 -6.29 17.48
N ALA A 500 27.31 -6.29 16.40
CA ALA A 500 27.54 -7.44 15.55
C ALA A 500 29.00 -7.87 15.57
N THR A 501 29.23 -9.16 15.37
CA THR A 501 30.58 -9.75 15.40
C THR A 501 31.42 -9.43 14.16
N SER A 502 30.80 -9.01 13.05
CA SER A 502 31.50 -8.70 11.80
C SER A 502 30.64 -7.87 10.84
N GLN A 503 31.24 -7.32 9.76
CA GLN A 503 30.49 -6.63 8.69
C GLN A 503 29.58 -7.56 7.87
N SER A 504 29.84 -8.88 7.87
CA SER A 504 29.02 -9.87 7.18
C SER A 504 27.93 -10.47 8.07
N ALA A 505 27.93 -10.14 9.37
CA ALA A 505 26.92 -10.57 10.31
C ALA A 505 25.52 -10.19 9.85
N LEU A 506 24.61 -11.16 9.88
CA LEU A 506 23.21 -10.97 9.54
C LEU A 506 22.45 -10.68 10.83
N LEU A 507 21.83 -9.51 10.92
CA LEU A 507 21.03 -9.13 12.09
C LEU A 507 19.56 -9.45 11.88
N SER A 508 18.88 -9.74 12.99
CA SER A 508 17.43 -9.84 13.09
C SER A 508 16.90 -8.95 14.20
N ILE A 509 15.77 -8.29 13.92
CA ILE A 509 14.91 -7.71 14.94
C ILE A 509 13.53 -8.32 14.72
N ASP A 510 13.17 -9.30 15.55
CA ASP A 510 11.91 -10.04 15.41
C ASP A 510 10.89 -9.56 16.45
N LEU A 511 9.67 -9.25 15.99
CA LEU A 511 8.53 -8.94 16.86
C LEU A 511 7.84 -10.23 17.31
N HIS A 512 7.64 -10.36 18.61
CA HIS A 512 6.88 -11.44 19.26
C HIS A 512 5.54 -10.92 19.75
N LEU A 513 4.47 -11.55 19.24
CA LEU A 513 3.07 -11.17 19.50
C LEU A 513 2.28 -12.24 20.28
N ILE A 514 2.86 -13.42 20.54
CA ILE A 514 2.23 -14.50 21.30
C ILE A 514 3.26 -15.13 22.26
N GLY A 515 2.81 -15.53 23.44
CA GLY A 515 3.62 -16.21 24.45
C GLY A 515 3.87 -17.71 24.21
N ASP A 516 4.81 -18.25 24.99
CA ASP A 516 5.50 -19.51 24.73
C ASP A 516 4.62 -20.76 24.76
N LYS A 517 3.48 -20.74 25.46
CA LYS A 517 2.56 -21.90 25.51
C LYS A 517 1.89 -22.24 24.17
N ASN A 518 1.92 -21.31 23.21
CA ASN A 518 1.43 -21.51 21.84
C ASN A 518 2.57 -21.82 20.83
N GLN A 519 3.81 -22.06 21.30
CA GLN A 519 5.01 -22.29 20.46
C GLN A 519 5.08 -23.65 19.74
N GLN A 520 4.03 -24.47 19.75
CA GLN A 520 4.00 -25.66 18.88
C GLN A 520 4.03 -25.30 17.37
N HIS A 521 3.99 -24.01 17.02
CA HIS A 521 4.05 -23.54 15.64
C HIS A 521 5.18 -22.54 15.39
N GLN A 522 5.79 -22.69 14.22
CA GLN A 522 6.97 -22.01 13.66
C GLN A 522 6.82 -20.48 13.42
N TYR A 523 5.90 -19.81 14.14
CA TYR A 523 5.39 -18.46 13.84
C TYR A 523 5.40 -17.49 15.04
N SER A 524 6.10 -17.82 16.13
CA SER A 524 6.11 -17.00 17.35
C SER A 524 6.81 -15.64 17.17
N SER A 525 7.71 -15.53 16.20
CA SER A 525 8.47 -14.32 15.91
C SER A 525 8.41 -13.97 14.41
N THR A 526 8.31 -12.67 14.10
CA THR A 526 8.36 -12.20 12.71
C THR A 526 9.28 -10.99 12.59
N PRO A 527 10.23 -10.96 11.64
CA PRO A 527 11.10 -9.81 11.45
C PRO A 527 10.31 -8.52 11.22
N ILE A 528 10.75 -7.42 11.82
CA ILE A 528 10.24 -6.09 11.50
C ILE A 528 10.72 -5.65 10.11
N SER A 529 10.16 -4.55 9.60
CA SER A 529 10.45 -4.02 8.28
C SER A 529 11.95 -3.81 8.05
N GLY A 530 12.44 -4.30 6.91
CA GLY A 530 13.85 -4.21 6.51
C GLY A 530 14.77 -5.31 7.01
N PHE A 531 14.33 -6.16 7.94
CA PHE A 531 15.13 -7.28 8.48
C PHE A 531 14.66 -8.63 7.92
N LEU A 532 15.53 -9.64 7.81
CA LEU A 532 16.97 -9.69 8.13
C LEU A 532 17.82 -8.78 7.24
N ARG A 533 18.95 -8.30 7.78
CA ARG A 533 19.86 -7.36 7.08
C ARG A 533 21.32 -7.53 7.48
N GLY A 534 22.23 -7.45 6.52
CA GLY A 534 23.68 -7.46 6.76
C GLY A 534 24.28 -6.05 6.74
N PHE A 535 25.47 -5.86 7.31
CA PHE A 535 26.16 -4.55 7.27
C PHE A 535 26.85 -4.28 5.92
N SER A 536 27.32 -5.33 5.24
CA SER A 536 28.04 -5.29 3.96
C SER A 536 27.14 -4.97 2.74
N GLU A 537 25.81 -4.91 2.92
CA GLU A 537 24.87 -4.53 1.85
C GLU A 537 25.09 -3.04 1.50
N LYS A 538 25.96 -2.83 0.49
CA LYS A 538 26.52 -1.58 -0.02
C LYS A 538 25.72 -0.33 0.39
N LYS A 539 26.14 0.31 1.50
CA LYS A 539 25.64 1.61 2.02
C LYS A 539 24.26 1.61 2.68
N GLY A 540 23.87 0.51 3.34
CA GLY A 540 22.52 0.34 3.86
C GLY A 540 22.26 0.64 5.34
N LEU A 541 23.19 0.39 6.28
CA LEU A 541 22.93 0.40 7.72
C LEU A 541 23.78 1.39 8.50
#